data_AF-A0A6B3SQW2-F1
#
_entry.id   AF-A0A6B3SQW2-F1
#
_cell.length_a   1.000
_cell.length_b   1.000
_cell.length_c   1.000
_cell.angle_alpha   90.00
_cell.angle_beta   90.00
_cell.angle_gamma   90.00
#
_symmetry.space_group_name_H-M   'P 1'
#
loop_
_entity.id
_entity.type
_entity.pdbx_description
1 polymer ?
#
loop_
_entity_poly.entity_id
_entity_poly.type
_entity_poly.pdbx_seq_one_letter_code
_entity_poly.pdbx_strand_id
1 'polypeptide(L)'
;MAIESIAAADAQSKLNSIGIQEFLKILTSQLTNQDPLKPLDNQEFIAQVAQFTSLEQSRQLNQKIDQLVAMQAASHSIGMLGRVADIKTDSGTQTGTVKAIGFQNGEARLTLQMPDGSYLTDVAINQINTIR
;
A
#
# COMPACT_ATOMS: atom_id res chain seq x y z
N MET A 1 25.09 -19.13 18.38
CA MET A 1 23.62 -19.31 18.31
C MET A 1 22.92 -18.01 17.89
N ALA A 2 23.30 -17.38 16.78
CA ALA A 2 22.63 -16.16 16.29
C ALA A 2 22.34 -16.19 14.77
N ILE A 3 22.59 -17.34 14.12
CA ILE A 3 22.48 -17.50 12.66
C ILE A 3 21.31 -18.44 12.26
N GLU A 4 20.70 -19.14 13.21
CA GLU A 4 19.56 -20.04 12.96
C GLU A 4 18.19 -19.31 12.93
N SER A 5 18.06 -18.13 13.53
CA SER A 5 16.77 -17.41 13.58
C SER A 5 16.43 -16.66 12.27
N ILE A 6 17.43 -16.36 11.44
CA ILE A 6 17.24 -15.65 10.16
C ILE A 6 16.82 -16.62 9.05
N ALA A 7 17.36 -17.84 9.04
CA ALA A 7 16.94 -18.89 8.11
C ALA A 7 15.51 -19.39 8.38
N ALA A 8 15.07 -19.40 9.64
CA ALA A 8 13.71 -19.79 10.01
C ALA A 8 12.65 -18.77 9.57
N ALA A 9 12.96 -17.47 9.59
CA ALA A 9 12.04 -16.42 9.15
C ALA A 9 11.77 -16.47 7.63
N ASP A 10 12.80 -16.81 6.85
CA ASP A 10 12.72 -16.93 5.40
C ASP A 10 11.98 -18.23 4.98
N ALA A 11 12.16 -19.31 5.75
CA ALA A 11 11.40 -20.55 5.58
C ALA A 11 9.90 -20.38 5.95
N GLN A 12 9.59 -19.61 7.00
CA GLN A 12 8.21 -19.29 7.39
C GLN A 12 7.51 -18.42 6.33
N SER A 13 8.23 -17.47 5.73
CA SER A 13 7.73 -16.64 4.62
C SER A 13 7.47 -17.48 3.36
N LYS A 14 8.38 -18.41 3.02
CA LYS A 14 8.19 -19.34 1.90
C LYS A 14 7.04 -20.32 2.15
N LEU A 15 6.83 -20.80 3.38
CA LEU A 15 5.68 -21.61 3.77
C LEU A 15 4.36 -20.83 3.64
N ASN A 16 4.35 -19.54 3.98
CA ASN A 16 3.18 -18.67 3.80
C ASN A 16 2.89 -18.34 2.32
N SER A 17 3.90 -18.46 1.45
CA SER A 17 3.78 -18.24 -0.01
C SER A 17 3.30 -19.48 -0.76
N ILE A 18 3.26 -20.65 -0.10
CA ILE A 18 2.65 -21.90 -0.57
C ILE A 18 1.12 -21.78 -0.36
N GLY A 19 0.54 -20.67 -0.83
CA GLY A 19 -0.86 -20.34 -0.64
C GLY A 19 -1.73 -20.96 -1.72
N ILE A 20 -2.72 -21.77 -1.31
CA ILE A 20 -3.82 -22.33 -2.13
C ILE A 20 -3.44 -23.24 -3.31
N GLN A 21 -2.44 -22.92 -4.12
CA GLN A 21 -2.05 -23.67 -5.32
C GLN A 21 -1.47 -25.04 -4.94
N GLU A 22 -0.56 -25.08 -3.98
CA GLU A 22 -0.02 -26.35 -3.47
C GLU A 22 -1.09 -27.13 -2.68
N PHE A 23 -2.04 -26.43 -2.04
CA PHE A 23 -3.18 -27.06 -1.38
C PHE A 23 -4.17 -27.68 -2.38
N LEU A 24 -4.56 -26.99 -3.45
CA LEU A 24 -5.41 -27.54 -4.52
C LEU A 24 -4.73 -28.72 -5.20
N LYS A 25 -3.40 -28.68 -5.36
CA LYS A 25 -2.60 -29.79 -5.86
C LYS A 25 -2.62 -31.00 -4.90
N ILE A 26 -2.51 -30.77 -3.59
CA ILE A 26 -2.66 -31.82 -2.57
C ILE A 26 -4.10 -32.36 -2.53
N LEU A 27 -5.11 -31.51 -2.64
CA LEU A 27 -6.54 -31.89 -2.65
C LEU A 27 -6.89 -32.75 -3.87
N THR A 28 -6.36 -32.39 -5.04
CA THR A 28 -6.50 -33.18 -6.27
C THR A 28 -5.78 -34.52 -6.13
N SER A 29 -4.59 -34.53 -5.51
CA SER A 29 -3.81 -35.75 -5.26
C SER A 29 -4.51 -36.69 -4.27
N GLN A 30 -5.16 -36.16 -3.23
CA GLN A 30 -5.95 -36.95 -2.27
C GLN A 30 -7.27 -37.45 -2.86
N LEU A 31 -7.98 -36.66 -3.68
CA LEU A 31 -9.17 -37.13 -4.40
C LEU A 31 -8.88 -38.32 -5.35
N THR A 32 -7.63 -38.46 -5.79
CA THR A 32 -7.19 -39.57 -6.65
C THR A 32 -6.85 -40.84 -5.84
N ASN A 33 -6.75 -40.76 -4.51
CA ASN A 33 -6.13 -41.81 -3.68
C ASN A 33 -6.64 -41.90 -2.22
N GLN A 34 -7.93 -41.69 -1.93
CA GLN A 34 -8.45 -41.80 -0.55
C GLN A 34 -9.20 -43.11 -0.30
N ASP A 35 -8.60 -43.93 0.56
CA ASP A 35 -9.25 -45.00 1.33
C ASP A 35 -10.23 -44.36 2.34
N PRO A 36 -11.52 -44.76 2.37
CA PRO A 36 -12.63 -44.04 3.03
C PRO A 36 -12.58 -43.88 4.57
N LEU A 37 -11.54 -44.37 5.26
CA LEU A 37 -11.56 -44.53 6.72
C LEU A 37 -10.95 -43.40 7.57
N LYS A 38 -10.41 -42.31 6.99
CA LYS A 38 -9.95 -41.14 7.79
C LYS A 38 -10.13 -39.78 7.09
N PRO A 39 -11.31 -39.14 7.18
CA PRO A 39 -11.56 -37.86 6.52
C PRO A 39 -11.34 -36.59 7.36
N LEU A 40 -10.74 -36.65 8.57
CA LEU A 40 -11.02 -35.65 9.62
C LEU A 40 -9.93 -34.62 10.02
N ASP A 41 -8.75 -34.57 9.39
CA ASP A 41 -7.72 -33.55 9.72
C ASP A 41 -7.69 -32.35 8.74
N ASN A 42 -8.32 -32.49 7.56
CA ASN A 42 -8.20 -31.48 6.51
C ASN A 42 -9.16 -30.29 6.69
N GLN A 43 -10.28 -30.43 7.41
CA GLN A 43 -11.30 -29.36 7.47
C GLN A 43 -10.89 -28.17 8.34
N GLU A 44 -10.22 -28.40 9.46
CA GLU A 44 -9.78 -27.32 10.36
C GLU A 44 -8.64 -26.50 9.71
N PHE A 45 -7.72 -27.17 9.02
CA PHE A 45 -6.70 -26.51 8.20
C PHE A 45 -7.32 -25.73 7.03
N ILE A 46 -8.35 -26.26 6.36
CA ILE A 46 -9.10 -25.55 5.31
C ILE A 46 -9.73 -24.28 5.87
N ALA A 47 -10.36 -24.34 7.04
CA ALA A 47 -10.97 -23.18 7.67
C ALA A 47 -9.92 -22.09 7.97
N GLN A 48 -8.74 -22.48 8.46
CA GLN A 48 -7.64 -21.55 8.72
C GLN A 48 -7.04 -20.93 7.44
N VAL A 49 -6.87 -21.73 6.38
CA VAL A 49 -6.38 -21.23 5.07
C VAL A 49 -7.41 -20.31 4.41
N ALA A 50 -8.70 -20.65 4.47
CA ALA A 50 -9.77 -19.79 3.95
C ALA A 50 -9.82 -18.45 4.70
N GLN A 51 -9.66 -18.48 6.03
CA GLN A 51 -9.56 -17.27 6.85
C GLN A 51 -8.33 -16.44 6.49
N PHE A 52 -7.17 -17.07 6.33
CA PHE A 52 -5.92 -16.40 5.95
C PHE A 52 -6.00 -15.81 4.53
N THR A 53 -6.55 -16.55 3.58
CA THR A 53 -6.75 -16.09 2.20
C THR A 53 -7.69 -14.89 2.17
N SER A 54 -8.76 -14.91 2.97
CA SER A 54 -9.69 -13.78 3.06
C SER A 54 -9.01 -12.54 3.64
N LEU A 55 -8.15 -12.71 4.66
CA LEU A 55 -7.33 -11.65 5.22
C LEU A 55 -6.33 -11.09 4.20
N GLU A 56 -5.64 -11.96 3.47
CA GLU A 56 -4.64 -11.58 2.48
C GLU A 56 -5.29 -10.87 1.29
N GLN A 57 -6.43 -11.36 0.81
CA GLN A 57 -7.24 -10.66 -0.20
C GLN A 57 -7.66 -9.29 0.30
N SER A 58 -8.11 -9.17 1.57
CA SER A 58 -8.44 -7.88 2.17
C SER A 58 -7.24 -6.95 2.24
N ARG A 59 -6.06 -7.43 2.64
CA ARG A 59 -4.81 -6.66 2.62
C ARG A 59 -4.46 -6.18 1.21
N GLN A 60 -4.52 -7.06 0.22
CA GLN A 60 -4.26 -6.71 -1.18
C GLN A 60 -5.26 -5.68 -1.71
N LEU A 61 -6.53 -5.77 -1.30
CA LEU A 61 -7.56 -4.81 -1.66
C LEU A 61 -7.25 -3.43 -1.04
N ASN A 62 -6.89 -3.38 0.25
CA ASN A 62 -6.46 -2.16 0.91
C ASN A 62 -5.25 -1.52 0.21
N GLN A 63 -4.22 -2.32 -0.12
CA GLN A 63 -3.05 -1.83 -0.87
C GLN A 63 -3.41 -1.23 -2.24
N LYS A 64 -4.35 -1.85 -2.96
CA LYS A 64 -4.84 -1.31 -4.24
C LYS A 64 -5.64 -0.02 -4.04
N ILE A 65 -6.43 0.07 -2.98
CA ILE A 65 -7.15 1.30 -2.61
C ILE A 65 -6.15 2.43 -2.31
N ASP A 66 -5.11 2.16 -1.52
CA ASP A 66 -4.06 3.13 -1.21
C ASP A 66 -3.36 3.63 -2.48
N GLN A 67 -3.09 2.73 -3.43
CA GLN A 67 -2.55 3.09 -4.74
C GLN A 67 -3.50 3.97 -5.55
N LEU A 68 -4.80 3.67 -5.56
CA LEU A 68 -5.80 4.49 -6.25
C LEU A 68 -5.90 5.89 -5.63
N VAL A 69 -5.88 5.99 -4.30
CA VAL A 69 -5.88 7.27 -3.59
C VAL A 69 -4.63 8.08 -3.96
N ALA A 70 -3.45 7.44 -3.99
CA ALA A 70 -2.22 8.08 -4.41
C ALA A 70 -2.27 8.57 -5.87
N MET A 71 -2.81 7.78 -6.79
CA MET A 71 -3.00 8.18 -8.20
C MET A 71 -3.99 9.34 -8.35
N GLN A 72 -5.05 9.36 -7.55
CA GLN A 72 -6.02 10.46 -7.55
C GLN A 72 -5.38 11.75 -7.03
N ALA A 73 -4.64 11.66 -5.91
CA ALA A 73 -3.89 12.79 -5.36
C ALA A 73 -2.84 13.31 -6.36
N ALA A 74 -2.14 12.41 -7.07
CA ALA A 74 -1.23 12.76 -8.14
C ALA A 74 -1.91 13.54 -9.26
N SER A 75 -3.05 13.05 -9.74
CA SER A 75 -3.82 13.67 -10.83
C SER A 75 -4.29 15.08 -10.46
N HIS A 76 -4.79 15.26 -9.24
CA HIS A 76 -5.14 16.58 -8.73
C HIS A 76 -3.93 17.51 -8.64
N SER A 77 -2.80 17.01 -8.14
CA SER A 77 -1.56 17.78 -7.98
C SER A 77 -1.00 18.26 -9.31
N ILE A 78 -1.04 17.44 -10.36
CA ILE A 78 -0.57 17.82 -11.70
C ILE A 78 -1.31 19.06 -12.22
N GLY A 79 -2.62 19.17 -11.95
CA GLY A 79 -3.39 20.36 -12.27
C GLY A 79 -2.96 21.61 -11.50
N MET A 80 -2.20 21.47 -10.42
CA MET A 80 -1.70 22.58 -9.61
C MET A 80 -0.33 23.07 -10.09
N LEU A 81 0.40 22.26 -10.87
CA LEU A 81 1.73 22.63 -11.37
C LEU A 81 1.66 23.92 -12.20
N GLY A 82 2.52 24.88 -11.86
CA GLY A 82 2.57 26.19 -12.51
C GLY A 82 1.46 27.15 -12.09
N ARG A 83 0.51 26.75 -11.24
CA ARG A 83 -0.51 27.64 -10.68
C ARG A 83 -0.04 28.33 -9.41
N VAL A 84 -0.70 29.43 -9.09
CA VAL A 84 -0.44 30.18 -7.87
C VAL A 84 -1.34 29.63 -6.77
N ALA A 85 -0.74 29.14 -5.69
CA ALA A 85 -1.45 28.59 -4.55
C ALA A 85 -1.26 29.50 -3.33
N ASP A 86 -2.36 29.73 -2.62
CA ASP A 86 -2.36 30.37 -1.31
C ASP A 86 -2.30 29.30 -0.22
N ILE A 87 -1.22 29.30 0.54
CA ILE A 87 -0.95 28.37 1.63
C ILE A 87 -1.16 29.06 2.98
N LYS A 88 -1.81 28.37 3.91
CA LYS A 88 -1.98 28.87 5.27
C LYS A 88 -0.85 28.29 6.13
N THR A 89 0.07 29.14 6.54
CA THR A 89 1.15 28.80 7.49
C THR A 89 0.83 29.39 8.86
N ASP A 90 1.52 28.94 9.92
CA ASP A 90 1.35 29.45 11.28
C ASP A 90 1.62 30.96 11.39
N SER A 91 2.33 31.53 10.41
CA SER A 91 2.66 32.97 10.32
C SER A 91 1.73 33.78 9.40
N GLY A 92 0.69 33.15 8.83
CA GLY A 92 -0.28 33.80 7.93
C GLY A 92 -0.41 33.14 6.56
N THR A 93 -1.20 33.76 5.67
CA THR A 93 -1.36 33.31 4.29
C THR A 93 -0.13 33.72 3.47
N GLN A 94 0.57 32.74 2.91
CA GLN A 94 1.64 32.97 1.93
C GLN A 94 1.16 32.54 0.55
N THR A 95 1.58 33.29 -0.48
CA THR A 95 1.25 33.00 -1.87
C THR A 95 2.51 32.48 -2.55
N GLY A 96 2.43 31.37 -3.28
CA GLY A 96 3.57 30.81 -4.01
C GLY A 96 3.15 30.09 -5.29
N THR A 97 4.04 30.04 -6.27
CA THR A 97 3.79 29.31 -7.52
C THR A 97 4.26 27.87 -7.37
N VAL A 98 3.42 26.89 -7.67
CA VAL A 98 3.80 25.47 -7.61
C VAL A 98 4.82 25.19 -8.71
N LYS A 99 6.06 24.87 -8.35
CA LYS A 99 7.15 24.60 -9.29
C LYS A 99 7.42 23.12 -9.51
N ALA A 100 7.17 22.30 -8.49
CA ALA A 100 7.36 20.86 -8.57
C ALA A 100 6.35 20.11 -7.68
N ILE A 101 6.10 18.85 -8.05
CA ILE A 101 5.31 17.89 -7.29
C ILE A 101 6.22 16.69 -7.01
N GLY A 102 6.33 16.32 -5.75
CA GLY A 102 7.00 15.11 -5.29
C GLY A 102 6.00 14.12 -4.71
N PHE A 103 6.37 12.85 -4.68
CA PHE A 103 5.59 11.80 -4.03
C PHE A 103 6.44 11.15 -2.94
N GLN A 104 5.98 11.19 -1.70
CA GLN A 104 6.60 10.47 -0.59
C GLN A 104 5.54 9.60 0.09
N ASN A 105 5.82 8.31 0.25
CA ASN A 105 4.91 7.35 0.90
C ASN A 105 3.49 7.31 0.31
N GLY A 106 3.32 7.61 -0.98
CA GLY A 106 2.00 7.66 -1.64
C GLY A 106 1.25 8.98 -1.47
N GLU A 107 1.80 9.93 -0.70
CA GLU A 107 1.25 11.28 -0.57
C GLU A 107 1.96 12.23 -1.54
N ALA A 108 1.17 13.06 -2.21
CA ALA A 108 1.67 14.14 -3.04
C ALA A 108 2.08 15.34 -2.18
N ARG A 109 3.33 15.79 -2.36
CA ARG A 109 3.94 16.95 -1.73
C ARG A 109 4.29 17.99 -2.78
N LEU A 110 4.05 19.26 -2.49
CA LEU A 110 4.25 20.36 -3.42
C LEU A 110 5.48 21.17 -3.02
N THR A 111 6.19 21.65 -4.04
CA THR A 111 7.25 22.65 -3.87
C THR A 111 6.79 23.95 -4.49
N LEU A 112 6.62 24.97 -3.67
CA LEU A 112 6.19 26.30 -4.08
C LEU A 112 7.40 27.23 -4.15
N GLN A 113 7.42 28.09 -5.16
CA GLN A 113 8.33 29.23 -5.26
C GLN A 113 7.61 30.47 -4.78
N MET A 114 8.12 31.10 -3.73
CA MET A 114 7.58 32.34 -3.19
C MET A 114 8.02 33.56 -4.03
N PRO A 115 7.33 34.71 -3.92
CA PRO A 115 7.70 35.95 -4.63
C PRO A 115 9.09 36.48 -4.28
N ASP A 116 9.61 36.13 -3.10
CA ASP A 116 10.96 36.47 -2.64
C ASP A 116 12.08 35.62 -3.29
N GLY A 117 11.70 34.65 -4.14
CA GLY A 117 12.60 33.73 -4.82
C GLY A 117 12.97 32.49 -4.00
N SER A 118 12.50 32.37 -2.76
CA SER A 118 12.74 31.19 -1.93
C SER A 118 11.79 30.03 -2.30
N TYR A 119 12.21 28.80 -2.01
CA TYR A 119 11.42 27.60 -2.25
C TYR A 119 10.89 27.05 -0.93
N LEU A 120 9.57 26.86 -0.86
CA LEU A 120 8.93 26.11 0.21
C LEU A 120 8.65 24.69 -0.27
N THR A 121 9.41 23.73 0.25
CA THR A 121 9.27 22.31 -0.05
C THR A 121 8.34 21.62 0.95
N ASP A 122 7.85 20.44 0.59
CA ASP A 122 7.06 19.55 1.47
C ASP A 122 5.69 20.10 1.88
N VAL A 123 5.10 20.96 1.05
CA VAL A 123 3.75 21.48 1.29
C VAL A 123 2.71 20.42 0.98
N ALA A 124 1.84 20.14 1.94
CA ALA A 124 0.74 19.20 1.75
C ALA A 124 -0.43 19.86 1.00
N ILE A 125 -1.14 19.10 0.16
CA ILE A 125 -2.30 19.62 -0.59
C ILE A 125 -3.39 20.18 0.34
N ASN A 126 -3.53 19.61 1.54
CA ASN A 126 -4.51 20.06 2.53
C ASN A 126 -4.20 21.45 3.14
N GLN A 127 -2.99 21.97 2.98
CA GLN A 127 -2.59 23.30 3.46
C GLN A 127 -2.91 24.41 2.44
N ILE A 128 -3.34 24.03 1.23
CA ILE A 128 -3.66 24.97 0.16
C ILE A 128 -5.12 25.39 0.29
N ASN A 129 -5.32 26.69 0.51
CA ASN A 129 -6.62 27.27 0.72
C ASN A 129 -7.32 27.61 -0.60
N THR A 130 -6.55 28.13 -1.57
CA THR A 130 -7.08 28.50 -2.89
C THR A 130 -5.99 28.34 -3.95
N ILE A 131 -6.38 27.91 -5.16
CA ILE A 131 -5.52 27.84 -6.34
C ILE A 131 -6.08 28.79 -7.38
N ARG A 132 -5.23 29.66 -7.94
CA ARG A 132 -5.58 30.63 -8.97
C ARG A 132 -4.62 30.56 -10.17
#